data_AF-A0A067BUY5-F1
#
_entry.id   AF-A0A067BUY5-F1
#
_cell.length_a   1.000
_cell.length_b   1.000
_cell.length_c   1.000
_cell.angle_alpha   90.00
_cell.angle_beta   90.00
_cell.angle_gamma   90.00
#
_symmetry.space_group_name_H-M   'P 1'
#
loop_
_entity.id
_entity.type
_entity.pdbx_description
1 polymer ?
#
loop_
_entity_poly.entity_id
_entity_poly.type
_entity_poly.pdbx_seq_one_letter_code
_entity_poly.pdbx_strand_id
1 'polypeptide(L)'
;MAEPHAASTSVLTDASLLRSICAYQHGFFAELLPRLQEWRAMTTTNVGGFLQYELPPRYALLLGDDSLAVYGSFTLYLHPFERDARFPLHLAILEGQLHVVARFLDCRGRAWLSADAFYLAVQRGHEAIVRYLCERRLCPSTDGPWRDAIALATRHKRARVLSLLEAAQENDAKRRHVTT
;
A
#
# COMPACT_ATOMS: atom_id res chain seq x y z
N MET A 1 -5.96 34.57 -2.62
CA MET A 1 -4.70 33.83 -2.89
C MET A 1 -3.56 34.79 -2.63
N ALA A 2 -2.71 34.55 -1.64
CA ALA A 2 -1.57 35.41 -1.35
C ALA A 2 -0.45 35.16 -2.37
N GLU A 3 0.09 36.24 -2.94
CA GLU A 3 1.29 36.20 -3.78
C GLU A 3 2.44 35.53 -3.01
N PRO A 4 3.13 34.52 -3.59
CA PRO A 4 4.27 33.92 -2.93
C PRO A 4 5.37 34.97 -2.70
N HIS A 5 5.87 35.04 -1.47
CA HIS A 5 6.90 36.00 -1.07
C HIS A 5 8.14 35.82 -1.97
N ALA A 6 8.75 36.90 -2.47
CA ALA A 6 9.88 36.82 -3.41
C ALA A 6 11.04 35.92 -2.93
N ALA A 7 11.22 35.83 -1.60
CA ALA A 7 12.17 34.95 -0.95
C ALA A 7 11.86 33.45 -1.13
N SER A 8 10.59 33.02 -1.05
CA SER A 8 10.24 31.60 -1.24
C SER A 8 10.42 31.18 -2.70
N THR A 9 10.10 32.07 -3.65
CA THR A 9 10.35 31.84 -5.08
C THR A 9 11.85 31.71 -5.37
N SER A 10 12.69 32.58 -4.78
CA SER A 10 14.15 32.50 -4.94
C SER A 10 14.73 31.20 -4.40
N VAL A 11 14.23 30.69 -3.27
CA VAL A 11 14.68 29.42 -2.69
C VAL A 11 14.27 28.22 -3.55
N LEU A 12 13.04 28.23 -4.10
CA LEU A 12 12.54 27.12 -4.93
C LEU A 12 13.11 27.11 -6.36
N THR A 13 13.63 28.25 -6.84
CA THR A 13 14.27 28.36 -8.16
C THR A 13 15.78 28.14 -8.10
N ASP A 14 16.40 28.20 -6.92
CA ASP A 14 17.79 27.81 -6.72
C ASP A 14 17.93 26.27 -6.73
N ALA A 15 18.64 25.74 -7.72
CA ALA A 15 18.79 24.30 -7.90
C ALA A 15 19.54 23.60 -6.74
N SER A 16 20.44 24.30 -6.05
CA SER A 16 21.19 23.73 -4.92
C SER A 16 20.31 23.62 -3.67
N LEU A 17 19.53 24.66 -3.38
CA LEU A 17 18.58 24.67 -2.28
C LEU A 17 17.43 23.70 -2.53
N LEU A 18 16.88 23.67 -3.74
CA LEU A 18 15.83 22.72 -4.11
C LEU A 18 16.31 21.26 -3.98
N ARG A 19 17.53 20.95 -4.46
CA ARG A 19 18.12 19.61 -4.29
C ARG A 19 18.30 19.25 -2.82
N SER A 20 18.72 20.22 -1.99
CA SER A 20 18.89 20.02 -0.56
C SER A 20 17.55 19.75 0.12
N ILE A 21 16.51 20.54 -0.19
CA ILE A 21 15.15 20.34 0.33
C ILE A 21 14.61 18.97 -0.08
N CYS A 22 14.74 18.61 -1.36
CA CYS A 22 14.29 17.31 -1.86
C CYS A 22 15.07 16.13 -1.28
N ALA A 23 16.34 16.32 -0.88
CA ALA A 23 17.10 15.26 -0.22
C ALA A 23 16.52 14.87 1.16
N TYR A 24 15.80 15.79 1.81
CA TYR A 24 15.14 15.53 3.10
C TYR A 24 13.62 15.27 2.98
N GLN A 25 13.04 15.42 1.77
CA GLN A 25 11.63 15.19 1.54
C GLN A 25 11.43 13.99 0.62
N HIS A 26 10.79 12.93 1.14
CA HIS A 26 10.35 11.86 0.27
C HIS A 26 9.22 12.37 -0.65
N GLY A 27 9.56 12.64 -1.91
CA GLY A 27 8.60 12.99 -2.95
C GLY A 27 7.74 11.81 -3.39
N PHE A 28 6.84 12.05 -4.32
CA PHE A 28 6.17 10.99 -5.10
C PHE A 28 6.50 11.20 -6.58
N PHE A 29 6.56 10.11 -7.34
CA PHE A 29 6.62 10.21 -8.80
C PHE A 29 5.39 10.98 -9.32
N ALA A 30 5.59 11.79 -10.37
CA ALA A 30 4.53 12.61 -10.94
C ALA A 30 3.29 11.79 -11.35
N GLU A 31 3.51 10.56 -11.83
CA GLU A 31 2.46 9.59 -12.20
C GLU A 31 1.56 9.17 -11.02
N LEU A 32 2.03 9.30 -9.78
CA LEU A 32 1.23 9.00 -8.57
C LEU A 32 0.38 10.19 -8.11
N LEU A 33 0.64 11.41 -8.61
CA LEU A 33 -0.06 12.62 -8.17
C LEU A 33 -1.58 12.56 -8.38
N PRO A 34 -2.11 12.08 -9.51
CA PRO A 34 -3.56 11.99 -9.69
C PRO A 34 -4.23 11.11 -8.63
N ARG A 35 -3.59 10.00 -8.25
CA ARG A 35 -4.09 9.09 -7.20
C ARG A 35 -4.07 9.73 -5.82
N LEU A 36 -3.01 10.50 -5.52
CA LEU A 36 -2.88 11.23 -4.26
C LEU A 36 -3.88 12.38 -4.14
N GLN A 37 -4.08 13.11 -5.24
CA GLN A 37 -5.07 14.19 -5.32
C GLN A 37 -6.48 13.64 -5.15
N GLU A 38 -6.79 12.54 -5.83
CA GLU A 38 -8.07 11.89 -5.69
C GLU A 38 -8.31 11.41 -4.27
N TRP A 39 -7.35 10.71 -3.65
CA TRP A 39 -7.47 10.33 -2.25
C TRP A 39 -7.76 11.55 -1.36
N ARG A 40 -7.03 12.66 -1.52
CA ARG A 40 -7.27 13.88 -0.74
C ARG A 40 -8.70 14.41 -0.92
N ALA A 41 -9.24 14.31 -2.13
CA ALA A 41 -10.60 14.73 -2.47
C ALA A 41 -11.69 13.76 -2.00
N MET A 42 -11.36 12.51 -1.65
CA MET A 42 -12.34 11.55 -1.13
C MET A 42 -12.97 12.05 0.17
N THR A 43 -14.29 11.99 0.20
CA THR A 43 -15.13 12.19 1.38
C THR A 43 -15.01 10.99 2.31
N THR A 44 -15.02 11.28 3.61
CA THR A 44 -15.03 10.26 4.65
C THR A 44 -16.20 10.47 5.57
N THR A 45 -16.93 9.40 5.86
CA THR A 45 -18.08 9.39 6.76
C THR A 45 -17.79 8.49 7.95
N ASN A 46 -18.41 8.79 9.10
CA ASN A 46 -18.37 7.91 10.26
C ASN A 46 -19.64 7.07 10.28
N VAL A 47 -19.50 5.75 10.16
CA VAL A 47 -20.61 4.80 10.18
C VAL A 47 -20.37 3.80 11.30
N GLY A 48 -21.25 3.81 12.31
CA GLY A 48 -21.14 2.94 13.47
C GLY A 48 -19.84 3.14 14.27
N GLY A 49 -19.27 4.34 14.26
CA GLY A 49 -17.99 4.63 14.90
C GLY A 49 -16.77 4.39 14.01
N PHE A 50 -16.91 3.78 12.84
CA PHE A 50 -15.80 3.47 11.94
C PHE A 50 -15.73 4.41 10.74
N LEU A 51 -14.52 4.71 10.30
CA LEU A 51 -14.25 5.56 9.16
C LEU A 51 -14.49 4.79 7.85
N GLN A 52 -15.38 5.33 7.03
CA GLN A 52 -15.69 4.84 5.69
C GLN A 52 -15.25 5.89 4.66
N TYR A 53 -14.67 5.43 3.56
CA TYR A 53 -14.25 6.25 2.43
C TYR A 53 -15.22 6.06 1.28
N GLU A 54 -15.69 7.15 0.70
CA GLU A 54 -16.47 7.11 -0.54
C GLU A 54 -15.51 7.08 -1.73
N LEU A 55 -15.51 5.95 -2.45
CA LEU A 55 -14.65 5.77 -3.61
C LEU A 55 -15.28 6.34 -4.87
N PRO A 56 -14.46 6.82 -5.83
CA PRO A 56 -14.94 7.20 -7.14
C PRO A 56 -15.60 6.04 -7.91
N PRO A 57 -16.50 6.33 -8.87
CA PRO A 57 -17.23 5.31 -9.63
C PRO A 57 -16.36 4.28 -10.36
N ARG A 58 -15.11 4.63 -10.71
CA ARG A 58 -14.20 3.68 -11.36
C ARG A 58 -13.87 2.44 -10.51
N TYR A 59 -14.12 2.50 -9.21
CA TYR A 59 -13.90 1.39 -8.28
C TYR A 59 -15.09 0.43 -8.16
N ALA A 60 -16.22 0.68 -8.83
CA ALA A 60 -17.44 -0.13 -8.75
C ALA A 60 -17.17 -1.63 -9.01
N LEU A 61 -16.46 -1.93 -10.11
CA LEU A 61 -16.13 -3.31 -10.50
C LEU A 61 -15.25 -4.04 -9.48
N LEU A 62 -14.51 -3.31 -8.64
CA LEU A 62 -13.62 -3.87 -7.64
C LEU A 62 -14.36 -4.31 -6.37
N LEU A 63 -15.44 -3.60 -6.02
CA LEU A 63 -16.20 -3.84 -4.80
C LEU A 63 -17.34 -4.83 -5.01
N GLY A 64 -17.87 -4.91 -6.24
CA GLY A 64 -18.97 -5.82 -6.57
C GLY A 64 -20.27 -5.51 -5.83
N ASP A 65 -20.34 -4.36 -5.16
CA ASP A 65 -21.49 -3.84 -4.43
C ASP A 65 -21.92 -2.51 -5.08
N ASP A 66 -23.20 -2.18 -4.95
CA ASP A 66 -23.74 -0.89 -5.41
C ASP A 66 -23.19 0.27 -4.55
N SER A 67 -22.74 -0.05 -3.34
CA SER A 67 -22.07 0.89 -2.45
C SER A 67 -20.59 1.06 -2.83
N LEU A 68 -20.24 2.26 -3.31
CA LEU A 68 -18.85 2.67 -3.55
C LEU A 68 -18.07 2.98 -2.27
N ALA A 69 -18.55 2.54 -1.11
CA ALA A 69 -18.02 2.97 0.18
C ALA A 69 -17.25 1.84 0.88
N VAL A 70 -15.98 2.08 1.20
CA VAL A 70 -15.09 1.09 1.82
C VAL A 70 -14.68 1.48 3.23
N TYR A 71 -14.67 0.52 4.14
CA TYR A 71 -14.17 0.75 5.49
C TYR A 71 -12.65 0.77 5.51
N GLY A 72 -12.06 1.80 6.11
CA GLY A 72 -10.61 1.90 6.27
C GLY A 72 -10.04 0.66 6.96
N SER A 73 -10.62 0.25 8.08
CA SER A 73 -10.19 -0.93 8.83
C SER A 73 -10.55 -2.25 8.15
N PHE A 74 -11.83 -2.55 8.00
CA PHE A 74 -12.26 -3.90 7.60
C PHE A 74 -11.92 -4.26 6.15
N THR A 75 -11.94 -3.26 5.25
CA THR A 75 -11.70 -3.50 3.82
C THR A 75 -10.23 -3.33 3.46
N LEU A 76 -9.59 -2.29 4.01
CA LEU A 76 -8.23 -1.91 3.63
C LEU A 76 -7.19 -2.20 4.70
N TYR A 77 -7.55 -2.67 5.90
CA TYR A 77 -6.63 -2.86 7.02
C TYR A 77 -5.83 -1.60 7.39
N LEU A 78 -6.52 -0.46 7.46
CA LEU A 78 -5.99 0.84 7.86
C LEU A 78 -6.56 1.28 9.21
N HIS A 79 -6.14 2.45 9.69
CA HIS A 79 -6.67 3.01 10.94
C HIS A 79 -8.21 3.11 10.90
N PRO A 80 -8.92 2.59 11.92
CA PRO A 80 -10.38 2.52 11.92
C PRO A 80 -11.08 3.86 12.08
N PHE A 81 -10.40 4.88 12.63
CA PHE A 81 -11.06 6.11 13.09
C PHE A 81 -10.54 7.38 12.41
N GLU A 82 -9.43 7.29 11.67
CA GLU A 82 -8.73 8.45 11.13
C GLU A 82 -8.20 8.19 9.73
N ARG A 83 -7.99 9.27 8.97
CA ARG A 83 -7.45 9.19 7.62
C ARG A 83 -6.01 8.67 7.67
N ASP A 84 -5.74 7.60 6.93
CA ASP A 84 -4.42 6.98 6.91
C ASP A 84 -3.68 7.37 5.63
N ALA A 85 -2.46 7.89 5.77
CA ALA A 85 -1.62 8.29 4.63
C ALA A 85 -1.23 7.10 3.73
N ARG A 86 -1.31 5.86 4.23
CA ARG A 86 -1.03 4.62 3.48
C ARG A 86 -2.21 4.19 2.60
N PHE A 87 -3.36 4.85 2.72
CA PHE A 87 -4.55 4.53 1.94
C PHE A 87 -4.30 4.35 0.44
N PRO A 88 -3.57 5.25 -0.26
CA PRO A 88 -3.33 5.08 -1.70
C PRO A 88 -2.55 3.81 -2.05
N LEU A 89 -1.63 3.38 -1.17
CA LEU A 89 -0.90 2.12 -1.34
C LEU A 89 -1.84 0.92 -1.15
N HIS A 90 -2.63 0.90 -0.08
CA HIS A 90 -3.56 -0.19 0.20
C HIS A 90 -4.65 -0.30 -0.88
N LEU A 91 -5.13 0.83 -1.41
CA LEU A 91 -6.06 0.83 -2.53
C LEU A 91 -5.42 0.30 -3.83
N ALA A 92 -4.16 0.65 -4.11
CA ALA A 92 -3.43 0.08 -5.25
C ALA A 92 -3.21 -1.44 -5.10
N ILE A 93 -2.98 -1.92 -3.88
CA ILE A 93 -2.96 -3.36 -3.56
C ILE A 93 -4.34 -3.95 -3.78
N LEU A 94 -5.41 -3.32 -3.32
CA LEU A 94 -6.79 -3.79 -3.52
C LEU A 94 -7.08 -3.98 -5.02
N GLU A 95 -6.72 -2.99 -5.84
CA GLU A 95 -6.86 -3.01 -7.31
C GLU A 95 -5.99 -4.06 -8.01
N GLY A 96 -4.94 -4.57 -7.35
CA GLY A 96 -3.98 -5.51 -7.96
C GLY A 96 -2.95 -4.85 -8.87
N GLN A 97 -2.76 -3.52 -8.77
CA GLN A 97 -1.86 -2.78 -9.66
C GLN A 97 -0.41 -2.81 -9.16
N LEU A 98 0.32 -3.89 -9.46
CA LEU A 98 1.71 -4.08 -9.05
C LEU A 98 2.61 -2.87 -9.39
N HIS A 99 2.47 -2.30 -10.58
CA HIS A 99 3.29 -1.15 -10.99
C HIS A 99 3.15 0.04 -10.04
N VAL A 100 1.91 0.38 -9.67
CA VAL A 100 1.61 1.48 -8.75
C VAL A 100 2.11 1.17 -7.34
N VAL A 101 1.93 -0.07 -6.88
CA VAL A 101 2.45 -0.55 -5.59
C VAL A 101 3.96 -0.40 -5.52
N ALA A 102 4.67 -0.84 -6.58
CA ALA A 102 6.12 -0.73 -6.65
C ALA A 102 6.59 0.72 -6.54
N ARG A 103 5.92 1.65 -7.25
CA ARG A 103 6.24 3.08 -7.22
C ARG A 103 6.03 3.72 -5.85
N PHE A 104 4.94 3.41 -5.17
CA PHE A 104 4.73 3.90 -3.80
C PHE A 104 5.82 3.39 -2.85
N LEU A 105 6.23 2.13 -3.00
CA LEU A 105 7.29 1.54 -2.19
C LEU A 105 8.67 2.09 -2.54
N ASP A 106 8.94 2.47 -3.78
CA ASP A 106 10.19 3.15 -4.14
C ASP A 106 10.25 4.56 -3.50
N CYS A 107 9.10 5.22 -3.28
CA CYS A 107 9.04 6.54 -2.65
C CYS A 107 9.09 6.52 -1.12
N ARG A 108 8.49 5.51 -0.48
CA ARG A 108 8.29 5.47 0.99
C ARG A 108 8.90 4.25 1.68
N GLY A 109 9.35 3.28 0.90
CA GLY A 109 9.98 2.07 1.40
C GLY A 109 9.08 1.25 2.31
N ARG A 110 9.73 0.58 3.27
CA ARG A 110 9.09 -0.29 4.27
C ARG A 110 8.15 0.47 5.21
N ALA A 111 8.34 1.77 5.39
CA ALA A 111 7.55 2.55 6.35
C ALA A 111 6.05 2.55 6.01
N TRP A 112 5.70 2.41 4.73
CA TRP A 112 4.30 2.35 4.29
C TRP A 112 3.76 0.92 4.17
N LEU A 113 4.61 -0.09 4.27
CA LEU A 113 4.23 -1.47 4.11
C LEU A 113 4.08 -2.17 5.47
N SER A 114 2.85 -2.23 5.96
CA SER A 114 2.48 -3.03 7.13
C SER A 114 2.29 -4.51 6.77
N ALA A 115 2.28 -5.39 7.78
CA ALA A 115 1.85 -6.78 7.60
C ALA A 115 0.44 -6.86 7.02
N ASP A 116 -0.43 -5.93 7.43
CA ASP A 116 -1.78 -5.73 6.91
C ASP A 116 -1.84 -5.52 5.39
N ALA A 117 -0.92 -4.72 4.83
CA ALA A 117 -0.83 -4.52 3.38
C ALA A 117 -0.52 -5.83 2.66
N PHE A 118 0.33 -6.67 3.26
CA PHE A 118 0.64 -8.00 2.74
C PHE A 118 -0.57 -8.94 2.85
N TYR A 119 -1.29 -8.94 3.98
CA TYR A 119 -2.51 -9.73 4.15
C TYR A 119 -3.59 -9.36 3.15
N LEU A 120 -3.74 -8.06 2.85
CA LEU A 120 -4.69 -7.60 1.84
C LEU A 120 -4.37 -8.19 0.46
N ALA A 121 -3.09 -8.19 0.06
CA ALA A 121 -2.66 -8.80 -1.20
C ALA A 121 -2.95 -10.31 -1.23
N VAL A 122 -2.71 -11.00 -0.11
CA VAL A 122 -2.96 -12.45 0.05
C VAL A 122 -4.46 -12.76 -0.01
N GLN A 123 -5.29 -12.05 0.74
CA GLN A 123 -6.74 -12.21 0.75
C GLN A 123 -7.36 -11.99 -0.63
N ARG A 124 -6.91 -10.95 -1.34
CA ARG A 124 -7.37 -10.65 -2.70
C ARG A 124 -6.81 -11.59 -3.76
N GLY A 125 -5.76 -12.35 -3.44
CA GLY A 125 -5.18 -13.33 -4.36
C GLY A 125 -4.24 -12.71 -5.40
N HIS A 126 -3.67 -11.55 -5.11
CA HIS A 126 -2.83 -10.80 -6.06
C HIS A 126 -1.41 -11.38 -6.12
N GLU A 127 -1.27 -12.51 -6.82
CA GLU A 127 -0.04 -13.31 -6.92
C GLU A 127 1.19 -12.48 -7.27
N ALA A 128 1.07 -11.57 -8.24
CA ALA A 128 2.19 -10.75 -8.71
C ALA A 128 2.69 -9.79 -7.61
N ILE A 129 1.78 -9.25 -6.80
CA ILE A 129 2.13 -8.38 -5.67
C ILE A 129 2.76 -9.20 -4.56
N VAL A 130 2.18 -10.35 -4.19
CA VAL A 130 2.74 -11.23 -3.16
C VAL A 130 4.15 -11.67 -3.55
N ARG A 131 4.35 -12.11 -4.80
CA ARG A 131 5.67 -12.48 -5.34
C ARG A 131 6.68 -11.36 -5.17
N TYR A 132 6.33 -10.17 -5.66
CA TYR A 132 7.18 -9.00 -5.62
C TYR A 132 7.57 -8.61 -4.19
N LEU A 133 6.62 -8.65 -3.24
CA LEU A 133 6.89 -8.37 -1.84
C LEU A 133 7.83 -9.41 -1.20
N CYS A 134 7.66 -10.69 -1.52
CA CYS A 134 8.56 -11.76 -1.05
C CYS A 134 9.98 -11.61 -1.63
N GLU A 135 10.11 -11.38 -2.94
CA GLU A 135 11.39 -11.21 -3.62
C GLU A 135 12.20 -10.01 -3.08
N ARG A 136 11.52 -8.90 -2.79
CA ARG A 136 12.15 -7.71 -2.18
C ARG A 136 12.32 -7.81 -0.66
N ARG A 137 12.01 -8.96 -0.05
CA ARG A 137 12.02 -9.19 1.42
C ARG A 137 11.16 -8.19 2.19
N LEU A 138 10.11 -7.70 1.56
CA LEU A 138 9.17 -6.74 2.09
C LEU A 138 7.99 -7.42 2.80
N CYS A 139 7.83 -8.74 2.64
CA CYS A 139 6.86 -9.52 3.39
C CYS A 139 7.20 -9.62 4.90
N PRO A 140 6.22 -9.97 5.76
CA PRO A 140 6.48 -10.27 7.17
C PRO A 140 7.53 -11.38 7.33
N SER A 141 8.28 -11.35 8.44
CA SER A 141 9.22 -12.43 8.77
C SER A 141 8.49 -13.75 9.04
N THR A 142 9.25 -14.85 8.96
CA THR A 142 8.80 -16.25 8.86
C THR A 142 8.10 -16.86 10.10
N ASP A 143 7.56 -16.04 11.01
CA ASP A 143 6.87 -16.48 12.24
C ASP A 143 5.34 -16.25 12.16
N GLY A 144 4.67 -16.00 13.29
CA GLY A 144 3.20 -15.85 13.43
C GLY A 144 2.51 -15.15 12.24
N PRO A 145 2.96 -13.96 11.81
CA PRO A 145 2.39 -13.26 10.67
C PRO A 145 2.38 -14.05 9.35
N TRP A 146 3.42 -14.85 9.11
CA TRP A 146 3.50 -15.70 7.93
C TRP A 146 2.48 -16.85 7.97
N ARG A 147 2.29 -17.45 9.16
CA ARG A 147 1.27 -18.49 9.37
C ARG A 147 -0.14 -17.93 9.18
N ASP A 148 -0.37 -16.71 9.67
CA ASP A 148 -1.63 -16.01 9.48
C ASP A 148 -1.90 -15.74 8.00
N ALA A 149 -0.88 -15.36 7.22
CA ALA A 149 -1.00 -15.20 5.78
C ALA A 149 -1.35 -16.52 5.07
N ILE A 150 -0.73 -17.64 5.44
CA ILE A 150 -1.07 -18.96 4.89
C ILE A 150 -2.52 -19.33 5.23
N ALA A 151 -2.91 -19.19 6.50
CA ALA A 151 -4.28 -19.46 6.94
C ALA A 151 -5.31 -18.59 6.20
N LEU A 152 -4.97 -17.32 5.96
CA LEU A 152 -5.79 -16.39 5.20
C LEU A 152 -5.92 -16.81 3.73
N ALA A 153 -4.81 -17.20 3.09
CA ALA A 153 -4.81 -17.73 1.72
C ALA A 153 -5.72 -18.97 1.59
N THR A 154 -5.61 -19.91 2.53
CA THR A 154 -6.44 -21.11 2.61
C THR A 154 -7.92 -20.77 2.77
N ARG A 155 -8.26 -19.89 3.73
CA ARG A 155 -9.65 -19.46 4.01
C ARG A 155 -10.31 -18.82 2.80
N HIS A 156 -9.57 -18.02 2.04
CA HIS A 156 -10.05 -17.35 0.83
C HIS A 156 -9.84 -18.17 -0.45
N LYS A 157 -9.46 -19.45 -0.35
CA LYS A 157 -9.26 -20.39 -1.46
C LYS A 157 -8.28 -19.89 -2.53
N ARG A 158 -7.20 -19.20 -2.12
CA ARG A 158 -6.18 -18.62 -3.00
C ARG A 158 -5.04 -19.62 -3.26
N ALA A 159 -5.33 -20.71 -3.95
CA ALA A 159 -4.40 -21.84 -4.15
C ALA A 159 -3.03 -21.43 -4.73
N ARG A 160 -3.01 -20.52 -5.71
CA ARG A 160 -1.75 -20.05 -6.31
C ARG A 160 -0.92 -19.21 -5.35
N VAL A 161 -1.54 -18.34 -4.56
CA VAL A 161 -0.85 -17.58 -3.51
C VAL A 161 -0.31 -18.52 -2.44
N LEU A 162 -1.09 -19.53 -2.04
CA LEU A 162 -0.64 -20.52 -1.07
C LEU A 162 0.62 -21.25 -1.55
N SER A 163 0.63 -21.74 -2.80
CA SER A 163 1.82 -22.39 -3.37
C SER A 163 3.05 -21.46 -3.41
N LEU A 164 2.82 -20.16 -3.64
CA LEU A 164 3.89 -19.17 -3.65
C LEU A 164 4.46 -18.94 -2.25
N LEU A 165 3.59 -18.83 -1.24
CA LEU A 165 4.01 -18.69 0.15
C LEU A 165 4.80 -19.92 0.63
N GLU A 166 4.33 -21.13 0.35
CA GLU A 166 5.06 -22.35 0.73
C GLU A 166 6.46 -22.40 0.10
N ALA A 167 6.56 -22.10 -1.20
CA ALA A 167 7.85 -22.03 -1.90
C ALA A 167 8.78 -20.93 -1.35
N ALA A 168 8.23 -19.76 -1.03
CA ALA A 168 9.00 -18.66 -0.44
C ALA A 168 9.54 -19.01 0.96
N GLN A 169 8.74 -19.72 1.77
CA GLN A 169 9.14 -20.18 3.09
C GLN A 169 10.28 -21.21 3.02
N GLU A 170 10.17 -22.18 2.12
CA GLU A 170 11.20 -23.19 1.92
C GLU A 170 12.52 -22.55 1.44
N ASN A 171 12.44 -21.56 0.56
CA ASN A 171 13.60 -20.80 0.10
C ASN A 171 14.26 -20.01 1.22
N ASP A 172 13.50 -19.41 2.13
CA ASP A 172 14.05 -18.71 3.31
C ASP A 172 14.74 -19.69 4.27
N ALA A 173 14.11 -20.84 4.55
CA ALA A 173 14.68 -21.89 5.39
C ALA A 173 16.02 -22.40 4.84
N LYS A 174 16.08 -22.74 3.54
CA LYS A 174 17.31 -23.17 2.86
C LYS A 174 18.43 -22.13 2.97
N ARG A 175 18.11 -20.84 2.83
CA ARG A 175 19.10 -19.75 2.92
C ARG A 175 19.66 -19.58 4.34
N ARG A 176 18.83 -19.78 5.38
CA ARG A 176 19.28 -19.74 6.77
C ARG A 176 20.27 -20.85 7.09
N HIS A 177 20.03 -22.07 6.59
CA HIS A 177 20.91 -23.23 6.81
C HIS A 177 22.26 -23.12 6.09
N VAL A 178 22.37 -22.35 5.01
CA VAL A 178 23.64 -22.14 4.28
C VAL A 178 24.54 -21.09 4.95
N THR A 179 24.00 -20.29 5.86
CA THR A 179 24.73 -19.18 6.50
C THR A 179 25.26 -19.54 7.90
N THR A 180 25.12 -20.80 8.32
CA THR A 180 25.62 -21.38 9.58
C THR A 180 26.60 -22.49 9.30
#